data_AF-A0A1S0TKR9-F1
#
_entry.id   AF-A0A1S0TKR9-F1
#
_cell.length_a   1.000
_cell.length_b   1.000
_cell.length_c   1.000
_cell.angle_alpha   90.00
_cell.angle_beta   90.00
_cell.angle_gamma   90.00
#
_symmetry.space_group_name_H-M   'P 1'
#
loop_
_entity.id
_entity.type
_entity.pdbx_description
1 polymer ?
#
loop_
_entity_poly.entity_id
_entity_poly.type
_entity_poly.pdbx_seq_one_letter_code
_entity_poly.pdbx_strand_id
1 'polypeptide(L)'
;MPEGYYYYGASAGREWFIDPRNKFHDRSITAEQLQFLDKVYDIIQELLNTPEYKYFKCIGSGLQKHYGHITIAHQDIYNSVPIQQSNALLKKINEIVNEIDGMRRSLVVNQGSTDIKIYLKNSNGIVFNKGHGIALLVENIRCKLSDGNILVCGDSESDLPMVEVCLGRNPRNVYTIWVTERQDLKQKVRSLCSRYGNKNVAFVSCPEVLLGAMAQATIREISIIRPRHKLPSKSI
;
A
#
# COMPACT_ATOMS: atom_id res chain seq x y z
N MET A 1 9.70 -8.53 -16.16
CA MET A 1 8.26 -8.63 -16.50
C MET A 1 8.03 -7.93 -17.84
N PRO A 2 7.05 -8.36 -18.66
CA PRO A 2 6.80 -7.73 -19.96
C PRO A 2 6.35 -6.27 -19.80
N GLU A 3 6.90 -5.38 -20.61
CA GLU A 3 6.48 -3.97 -20.64
C GLU A 3 5.01 -3.84 -21.08
N GLY A 4 4.32 -2.83 -20.56
CA GLY A 4 2.94 -2.50 -20.95
C GLY A 4 1.83 -3.23 -20.18
N TYR A 5 2.15 -4.17 -19.30
CA TYR A 5 1.15 -4.93 -18.53
C TYR A 5 0.98 -4.48 -17.08
N TYR A 6 2.00 -3.84 -16.51
CA TYR A 6 2.01 -3.46 -15.09
C TYR A 6 2.53 -2.03 -14.92
N TYR A 7 1.83 -1.28 -14.08
CA TYR A 7 2.27 0.01 -13.58
C TYR A 7 2.64 -0.14 -12.11
N TYR A 8 3.75 0.45 -11.72
CA TYR A 8 4.29 0.31 -10.37
C TYR A 8 4.06 1.60 -9.60
N GLY A 9 3.27 1.50 -8.53
CA GLY A 9 3.08 2.57 -7.56
C GLY A 9 3.97 2.36 -6.34
N ALA A 10 4.72 3.38 -5.95
CA ALA A 10 5.49 3.42 -4.72
C ALA A 10 4.96 4.50 -3.78
N SER A 11 5.39 4.48 -2.52
CA SER A 11 5.06 5.54 -1.57
C SER A 11 3.54 5.75 -1.39
N ALA A 12 2.78 4.66 -1.27
CA ALA A 12 1.30 4.63 -1.28
C ALA A 12 0.65 5.18 -2.56
N GLY A 13 1.36 5.13 -3.69
CA GLY A 13 0.91 5.69 -4.97
C GLY A 13 1.16 7.20 -5.10
N ARG A 14 2.05 7.77 -4.27
CA ARG A 14 2.57 9.12 -4.52
C ARG A 14 3.57 9.15 -5.67
N GLU A 15 4.13 8.01 -6.06
CA GLU A 15 5.07 7.91 -7.19
C GLU A 15 4.65 6.75 -8.07
N TRP A 16 4.72 6.95 -9.39
CA TRP A 16 4.34 5.96 -10.38
C TRP A 16 5.42 5.80 -11.45
N PHE A 17 5.76 4.56 -11.71
CA PHE A 17 6.56 4.13 -12.86
C PHE A 17 5.63 3.39 -13.82
N ILE A 18 5.38 3.99 -14.99
CA ILE A 18 4.56 3.41 -16.05
C ILE A 18 5.46 2.70 -17.05
N ASP A 19 6.47 3.42 -17.53
CA ASP A 19 7.52 2.95 -18.44
C ASP A 19 8.78 3.84 -18.28
N PRO A 20 9.92 3.52 -18.92
CA PRO A 20 11.14 4.32 -18.79
C PRO A 20 10.99 5.81 -19.15
N ARG A 21 10.05 6.17 -20.03
CA ARG A 21 9.77 7.55 -20.49
C ARG A 21 8.65 8.22 -19.70
N ASN A 22 7.76 7.44 -19.07
CA ASN A 22 6.62 7.95 -18.32
C ASN A 22 6.70 7.58 -16.83
N LYS A 23 7.07 8.58 -16.04
CA LYS A 23 7.11 8.53 -14.58
C LYS A 23 6.52 9.83 -14.04
N PHE A 24 5.75 9.75 -12.98
CA PHE A 24 5.18 10.93 -12.34
C PHE A 24 5.05 10.72 -10.84
N HIS A 25 4.91 11.82 -10.12
CA HIS A 25 4.72 11.81 -8.67
C HIS A 25 3.74 12.90 -8.25
N ASP A 26 3.23 12.76 -7.03
CA ASP A 26 2.38 13.74 -6.37
C ASP A 26 3.10 15.09 -6.25
N ARG A 27 2.35 16.18 -6.51
CA ARG A 27 2.85 17.56 -6.43
C ARG A 27 2.25 18.34 -5.25
N SER A 28 1.50 17.67 -4.37
CA SER A 28 0.83 18.30 -3.23
C SER A 28 1.75 18.62 -2.05
N ILE A 29 2.99 18.10 -2.05
CA ILE A 29 4.00 18.36 -1.02
C ILE A 29 5.10 19.28 -1.56
N THR A 30 5.56 20.22 -0.74
CA THR A 30 6.57 21.21 -1.13
C THR A 30 7.99 20.70 -0.91
N ALA A 31 8.98 21.36 -1.55
CA ALA A 31 10.40 21.06 -1.32
C ALA A 31 10.81 21.31 0.14
N GLU A 32 10.26 22.33 0.79
CA GLU A 32 10.49 22.61 2.21
C GLU A 32 9.98 21.48 3.12
N GLN A 33 8.78 20.96 2.83
CA GLN A 33 8.23 19.82 3.57
C GLN A 33 9.10 18.56 3.41
N LEU A 34 9.63 18.32 2.20
CA LEU A 34 10.58 17.24 1.96
C LEU A 34 11.87 17.44 2.76
N GLN A 35 12.39 18.67 2.86
CA GLN A 35 13.56 18.95 3.70
C GLN A 35 13.31 18.69 5.20
N PHE A 36 12.10 18.92 5.71
CA PHE A 36 11.77 18.50 7.09
C PHE A 36 11.83 16.99 7.24
N LEU A 37 11.27 16.25 6.28
CA LEU A 37 11.32 14.79 6.30
C LEU A 37 12.76 14.28 6.22
N ASP A 38 13.61 14.91 5.40
CA ASP A 38 15.04 14.59 5.29
C ASP A 38 15.76 14.78 6.63
N LYS A 39 15.55 15.92 7.29
CA LYS A 39 16.13 16.19 8.63
C LYS A 39 15.68 15.16 9.67
N VAL A 40 14.38 14.82 9.69
CA VAL A 40 13.87 13.78 10.61
C VAL A 40 14.53 12.44 10.31
N TYR A 41 14.66 12.08 9.04
CA TYR A 41 15.27 10.82 8.63
C TYR A 41 16.73 10.74 9.08
N ASP A 42 17.52 11.78 8.86
CA ASP A 42 18.95 11.80 9.21
C ASP A 42 19.14 11.66 10.73
N ILE A 43 18.35 12.37 11.55
CA ILE A 43 18.43 12.27 13.02
C ILE A 43 18.02 10.86 13.48
N ILE A 44 16.96 10.29 12.90
CA ILE A 44 16.55 8.92 13.22
C ILE A 44 17.63 7.92 12.79
N GLN A 45 18.26 8.11 11.63
CA GLN A 45 19.32 7.24 11.15
C GLN A 45 20.50 7.19 12.13
N GLU A 46 20.87 8.34 12.71
CA GLU A 46 21.89 8.45 13.76
C GLU A 46 21.44 7.85 15.10
N LEU A 47 20.19 8.09 15.52
CA LEU A 47 19.61 7.42 16.69
C LEU A 47 19.71 5.89 16.55
N LEU A 48 19.35 5.37 15.38
CA LEU A 48 19.42 3.95 15.09
C LEU A 48 20.85 3.47 14.80
N ASN A 49 21.88 4.32 14.86
CA ASN A 49 23.28 3.87 14.88
C ASN A 49 23.78 3.60 16.31
N THR A 50 23.08 4.06 17.35
CA THR A 50 23.54 3.85 18.72
C THR A 50 23.35 2.39 19.16
N PRO A 51 24.18 1.88 20.10
CA PRO A 51 24.12 0.49 20.54
C PRO A 51 22.74 0.05 21.03
N GLU A 52 21.97 0.96 21.62
CA GLU A 52 20.64 0.71 22.20
C GLU A 52 19.56 0.49 21.14
N TYR A 53 19.68 1.14 19.97
CA TYR A 53 18.63 1.13 18.94
C TYR A 53 19.05 0.47 17.63
N LYS A 54 20.32 0.12 17.43
CA LYS A 54 20.83 -0.41 16.15
C LYS A 54 20.09 -1.63 15.60
N TYR A 55 19.53 -2.47 16.47
CA TYR A 55 18.83 -3.67 16.03
C TYR A 55 17.50 -3.34 15.31
N PHE A 56 16.90 -2.17 15.54
CA PHE A 56 15.70 -1.70 14.83
C PHE A 56 15.93 -1.51 13.32
N LYS A 57 17.18 -1.37 12.86
CA LYS A 57 17.51 -1.37 11.43
C LYS A 57 17.39 -2.75 10.79
N CYS A 58 17.47 -3.81 11.60
CA CYS A 58 17.60 -5.18 11.13
C CYS A 58 16.34 -6.03 11.35
N ILE A 59 15.30 -5.46 12.00
CA ILE A 59 14.03 -6.15 12.20
C ILE A 59 12.96 -5.60 11.25
N GLY A 60 12.07 -6.48 10.78
CA GLY A 60 10.92 -6.10 9.97
C GLY A 60 11.29 -5.25 8.76
N SER A 61 10.65 -4.08 8.63
CA SER A 61 10.91 -3.13 7.54
C SER A 61 12.23 -2.36 7.68
N GLY A 62 12.83 -2.34 8.88
CA GLY A 62 14.00 -1.53 9.19
C GLY A 62 13.67 -0.03 9.19
N LEU A 63 14.63 0.78 8.72
CA LEU A 63 14.43 2.21 8.46
C LEU A 63 14.30 2.42 6.95
N GLN A 64 13.18 2.97 6.50
CA GLN A 64 12.91 3.22 5.08
C GLN A 64 12.39 4.63 4.87
N LYS A 65 13.02 5.34 3.93
CA LYS A 65 12.55 6.64 3.45
C LYS A 65 11.75 6.43 2.16
N HIS A 66 10.51 6.90 2.18
CA HIS A 66 9.61 6.91 1.03
C HIS A 66 9.31 8.36 0.66
N TYR A 67 8.81 8.60 -0.54
CA TYR A 67 8.36 9.93 -0.91
C TYR A 67 7.14 10.32 -0.08
N GLY A 68 7.30 11.32 0.78
CA GLY A 68 6.23 11.81 1.65
C GLY A 68 6.03 11.08 2.97
N HIS A 69 6.83 10.06 3.30
CA HIS A 69 6.82 9.44 4.63
C HIS A 69 8.08 8.64 4.99
N ILE A 70 8.30 8.40 6.27
CA ILE A 70 9.33 7.50 6.80
C ILE A 70 8.63 6.31 7.46
N THR A 71 9.18 5.11 7.29
CA THR A 71 8.77 3.90 8.02
C THR A 71 9.93 3.44 8.88
N ILE A 72 9.67 3.18 10.17
CA ILE A 72 10.60 2.66 11.14
C ILE A 72 10.01 1.41 11.80
N ALA A 73 10.67 0.27 11.69
CA ALA A 73 10.28 -0.91 12.45
C ALA A 73 10.46 -0.67 13.96
N HIS A 74 9.46 -1.04 14.76
CA HIS A 74 9.53 -1.04 16.23
C HIS A 74 9.16 -2.39 16.85
N GLN A 75 8.66 -3.33 16.03
CA GLN A 75 8.33 -4.69 16.43
C GLN A 75 8.35 -5.62 15.20
N ASP A 76 8.58 -6.91 15.40
CA ASP A 76 8.47 -7.93 14.36
C ASP A 76 7.16 -8.74 14.47
N ILE A 77 6.92 -9.62 13.50
CA ILE A 77 5.72 -10.46 13.46
C ILE A 77 5.67 -11.51 14.59
N TYR A 78 6.78 -11.75 15.29
CA TYR A 78 6.90 -12.72 16.37
C TYR A 78 6.82 -12.07 17.76
N ASN A 79 6.65 -10.74 17.82
CA ASN A 79 6.70 -9.94 19.04
C ASN A 79 8.01 -10.10 19.83
N SER A 80 9.15 -10.19 19.14
CA SER A 80 10.44 -10.44 19.79
C SER A 80 11.00 -9.22 20.54
N VAL A 81 10.61 -8.01 20.17
CA VAL A 81 11.12 -6.78 20.81
C VAL A 81 10.40 -6.54 22.14
N PRO A 82 11.12 -6.32 23.27
CA PRO A 82 10.50 -5.95 24.53
C PRO A 82 9.68 -4.66 24.41
N ILE A 83 8.45 -4.66 24.92
CA ILE A 83 7.51 -3.54 24.80
C ILE A 83 8.07 -2.22 25.34
N GLN A 84 8.89 -2.29 26.38
CA GLN A 84 9.56 -1.13 26.99
C GLN A 84 10.53 -0.46 25.99
N GLN A 85 11.26 -1.25 25.20
CA GLN A 85 12.21 -0.74 24.21
C GLN A 85 11.46 -0.16 23.00
N SER A 86 10.41 -0.83 22.52
CA SER A 86 9.50 -0.29 21.50
C SER A 86 8.90 1.07 21.91
N ASN A 87 8.41 1.17 23.16
CA ASN A 87 7.84 2.41 23.68
C ASN A 87 8.90 3.51 23.86
N ALA A 88 10.12 3.16 24.26
CA ALA A 88 11.22 4.10 24.36
C ALA A 88 11.60 4.67 22.98
N LEU A 89 11.66 3.83 21.95
CA LEU A 89 11.88 4.26 20.57
C LEU A 89 10.77 5.20 20.09
N LEU A 90 9.50 4.84 20.29
CA LEU A 90 8.37 5.68 19.93
C LEU A 90 8.44 7.05 20.61
N LYS A 91 8.78 7.09 21.89
CA LYS A 91 8.97 8.34 22.64
C LYS A 91 10.06 9.20 21.98
N LYS A 92 11.20 8.61 21.67
CA LYS A 92 12.32 9.30 21.00
C LYS A 92 11.95 9.84 19.62
N ILE A 93 11.22 9.07 18.82
CA ILE A 93 10.73 9.53 17.51
C ILE A 93 9.78 10.71 17.68
N ASN A 94 8.88 10.68 18.66
CA ASN A 94 7.99 11.81 18.93
C ASN A 94 8.76 13.05 19.38
N GLU A 95 9.79 12.91 20.22
CA GLU A 95 10.69 14.00 20.62
C GLU A 95 11.35 14.64 19.37
N ILE A 96 11.97 13.83 18.51
CA ILE A 96 12.62 14.29 17.27
C ILE A 96 11.64 15.04 16.35
N VAL A 97 10.44 14.49 16.15
CA VAL A 97 9.43 15.13 15.29
C VAL A 97 8.95 16.45 15.90
N ASN A 98 8.78 16.54 17.23
CA ASN A 98 8.38 17.78 17.88
C ASN A 98 9.52 18.84 17.87
N GLU A 99 10.78 18.43 17.87
CA GLU A 99 11.90 19.37 17.73
C GLU A 99 11.95 20.01 16.34
N ILE A 100 11.61 19.25 15.29
CA ILE A 100 11.62 19.74 13.91
C ILE A 100 10.31 20.45 13.53
N ASP A 101 9.16 19.90 13.92
CA ASP A 101 7.82 20.42 13.63
C ASP A 101 7.02 20.56 14.93
N GLY A 102 7.47 21.46 15.80
CA GLY A 102 6.87 21.69 17.13
C GLY A 102 5.41 22.15 17.08
N MET A 103 4.99 22.78 15.98
CA MET A 103 3.57 23.14 15.76
C MET A 103 2.75 22.01 15.11
N ARG A 104 3.37 20.86 14.81
CA ARG A 104 2.78 19.69 14.14
C ARG A 104 1.97 20.07 12.92
N ARG A 105 2.48 20.99 12.09
CA ARG A 105 1.76 21.46 10.89
C ARG A 105 1.98 20.54 9.71
N SER A 106 3.18 20.00 9.58
CA SER A 106 3.65 19.27 8.40
C SER A 106 3.73 17.76 8.62
N LEU A 107 4.04 17.31 9.83
CA LEU A 107 4.30 15.91 10.13
C LEU A 107 3.22 15.31 11.03
N VAL A 108 2.98 14.00 10.87
CA VAL A 108 2.15 13.20 11.77
C VAL A 108 2.80 11.84 12.00
N VAL A 109 2.85 11.43 13.26
CA VAL A 109 3.39 10.12 13.68
C VAL A 109 2.24 9.17 13.92
N ASN A 110 2.24 8.04 13.22
CA ASN A 110 1.27 6.97 13.37
C ASN A 110 2.00 5.69 13.80
N GLN A 111 1.58 5.09 14.92
CA GLN A 111 2.09 3.81 15.36
C GLN A 111 1.19 2.69 14.84
N GLY A 112 1.76 1.75 14.10
CA GLY A 112 1.14 0.48 13.71
C GLY A 112 1.46 -0.64 14.69
N SER A 113 1.21 -1.88 14.27
CA SER A 113 1.58 -3.07 15.07
C SER A 113 3.07 -3.37 15.03
N THR A 114 3.71 -3.15 13.88
CA THR A 114 5.12 -3.48 13.60
C THR A 114 5.96 -2.25 13.29
N ASP A 115 5.32 -1.19 12.76
CA ASP A 115 6.02 -0.04 12.20
C ASP A 115 5.45 1.29 12.74
N ILE A 116 6.34 2.22 13.01
CA ILE A 116 6.04 3.64 13.23
C ILE A 116 6.21 4.33 11.88
N LYS A 117 5.19 5.10 11.48
CA LYS A 117 5.21 5.86 10.23
C LYS A 117 5.08 7.34 10.51
N ILE A 118 5.96 8.12 9.88
CA ILE A 118 5.97 9.58 9.95
C ILE A 118 5.53 10.08 8.58
N TYR A 119 4.33 10.66 8.47
CA TYR A 119 3.79 11.13 7.20
C TYR A 119 3.88 12.65 7.08
N LEU A 120 4.11 13.11 5.85
CA LEU A 120 3.83 14.50 5.47
C LEU A 120 2.34 14.71 5.22
N LYS A 121 1.84 15.82 5.75
CA LYS A 121 0.55 16.43 5.42
C LYS A 121 0.74 17.41 4.27
N ASN A 122 -0.21 17.47 3.36
CA ASN A 122 -0.21 18.54 2.34
C ASN A 122 -0.62 19.89 2.98
N SER A 123 -0.67 20.94 2.17
CA SER A 123 -1.06 22.29 2.60
C SER A 123 -2.45 22.37 3.26
N ASN A 124 -3.36 21.43 2.93
CA ASN A 124 -4.69 21.33 3.51
C ASN A 124 -4.73 20.47 4.79
N GLY A 125 -3.57 20.02 5.29
CA GLY A 125 -3.47 19.16 6.47
C GLY A 125 -3.81 17.69 6.21
N ILE A 126 -3.99 17.28 4.94
CA ILE A 126 -4.41 15.93 4.57
C ILE A 126 -3.19 15.01 4.46
N VAL A 127 -3.30 13.82 5.05
CA VAL A 127 -2.33 12.72 4.89
C VAL A 127 -2.68 11.92 3.64
N PHE A 128 -1.70 11.75 2.76
CA PHE A 128 -1.88 10.97 1.54
C PHE A 128 -2.01 9.47 1.86
N ASN A 129 -2.89 8.78 1.17
CA ASN A 129 -3.19 7.36 1.38
C ASN A 129 -3.28 6.66 0.02
N LYS A 130 -3.42 5.32 0.01
CA LYS A 130 -3.45 4.55 -1.24
C LYS A 130 -4.61 4.92 -2.17
N GLY A 131 -5.73 5.40 -1.63
CA GLY A 131 -6.86 5.91 -2.43
C GLY A 131 -6.50 7.18 -3.20
N HIS A 132 -5.81 8.13 -2.55
CA HIS A 132 -5.24 9.30 -3.23
C HIS A 132 -4.27 8.88 -4.34
N GLY A 133 -3.49 7.81 -4.13
CA GLY A 133 -2.61 7.23 -5.13
C GLY A 133 -3.35 6.71 -6.37
N ILE A 134 -4.47 6.01 -6.18
CA ILE A 134 -5.32 5.56 -7.29
C ILE A 134 -5.95 6.75 -8.02
N ALA A 135 -6.44 7.77 -7.31
CA ALA A 135 -6.98 8.97 -7.92
C ALA A 135 -5.92 9.68 -8.79
N LEU A 136 -4.70 9.84 -8.27
CA LEU A 136 -3.58 10.43 -8.98
C LEU A 136 -3.23 9.64 -10.25
N LEU A 137 -3.19 8.30 -10.17
CA LEU A 137 -2.96 7.44 -11.34
C LEU A 137 -4.02 7.70 -12.41
N VAL A 138 -5.29 7.58 -12.04
CA VAL A 138 -6.45 7.69 -12.92
C VAL A 138 -6.46 9.02 -13.68
N GLU A 139 -6.15 10.12 -13.00
CA GLU A 139 -6.03 11.46 -13.59
C GLU A 139 -4.89 11.54 -14.60
N ASN A 140 -3.72 10.96 -14.30
CA ASN A 140 -2.55 11.01 -15.18
C ASN A 140 -2.67 10.11 -16.42
N ILE A 141 -3.17 8.87 -16.26
CA ILE A 141 -3.31 7.92 -17.38
C ILE A 141 -4.63 8.07 -18.14
N ARG A 142 -5.53 8.95 -17.67
CA ARG A 142 -6.87 9.20 -18.24
C ARG A 142 -7.72 7.94 -18.39
N CYS A 143 -7.60 7.03 -17.41
CA CYS A 143 -8.42 5.83 -17.34
C CYS A 143 -9.80 6.17 -16.75
N LYS A 144 -10.87 5.54 -17.26
CA LYS A 144 -12.22 5.69 -16.69
C LYS A 144 -12.54 4.51 -15.79
N LEU A 145 -12.58 4.74 -14.48
CA LEU A 145 -13.01 3.71 -13.52
C LEU A 145 -14.50 3.37 -13.62
N SER A 146 -15.32 4.20 -14.28
CA SER A 146 -16.77 3.97 -14.43
C SER A 146 -17.11 2.76 -15.31
N ASP A 147 -16.17 2.32 -16.15
CA ASP A 147 -16.44 1.38 -17.22
C ASP A 147 -15.71 0.05 -16.94
N GLY A 148 -16.40 -1.07 -17.20
CA GLY A 148 -15.86 -2.41 -17.02
C GLY A 148 -15.79 -2.90 -15.58
N ASN A 149 -15.08 -4.02 -15.38
CA ASN A 149 -14.88 -4.65 -14.09
C ASN A 149 -13.54 -4.23 -13.49
N ILE A 150 -13.53 -3.89 -12.20
CA ILE A 150 -12.32 -3.53 -11.45
C ILE A 150 -12.08 -4.58 -10.38
N LEU A 151 -10.87 -5.15 -10.33
CA LEU A 151 -10.44 -6.02 -9.25
C LEU A 151 -9.46 -5.27 -8.35
N VAL A 152 -9.78 -5.13 -7.06
CA VAL A 152 -8.87 -4.55 -6.06
C VAL A 152 -8.49 -5.61 -5.03
N CYS A 153 -7.18 -5.87 -4.89
CA CYS A 153 -6.66 -6.79 -3.88
C CYS A 153 -6.03 -6.01 -2.71
N GLY A 154 -6.20 -6.50 -1.48
CA GLY A 154 -5.62 -5.87 -0.28
C GLY A 154 -5.40 -6.87 0.85
N ASP A 155 -4.60 -6.50 1.83
CA ASP A 155 -4.25 -7.33 2.99
C ASP A 155 -4.40 -6.58 4.32
N SER A 156 -4.43 -5.24 4.25
CA SER A 156 -4.38 -4.37 5.42
C SER A 156 -5.41 -3.25 5.36
N GLU A 157 -5.70 -2.61 6.49
CA GLU A 157 -6.59 -1.44 6.53
C GLU A 157 -6.12 -0.29 5.63
N SER A 158 -4.81 -0.23 5.32
CA SER A 158 -4.25 0.79 4.43
C SER A 158 -4.74 0.67 2.98
N ASP A 159 -5.32 -0.47 2.61
CA ASP A 159 -5.86 -0.75 1.27
C ASP A 159 -7.34 -0.36 1.11
N LEU A 160 -8.06 -0.14 2.23
CA LEU A 160 -9.48 0.25 2.21
C LEU A 160 -9.73 1.52 1.36
N PRO A 161 -8.90 2.57 1.42
CA PRO A 161 -9.09 3.76 0.59
C PRO A 161 -9.01 3.48 -0.92
N MET A 162 -8.26 2.46 -1.37
CA MET A 162 -8.23 2.09 -2.80
C MET A 162 -9.60 1.57 -3.24
N VAL A 163 -10.18 0.66 -2.44
CA VAL A 163 -11.50 0.09 -2.70
C VAL A 163 -12.57 1.19 -2.66
N GLU A 164 -12.50 2.11 -1.71
CA GLU A 164 -13.46 3.21 -1.58
C GLU A 164 -13.46 4.14 -2.80
N VAL A 165 -12.29 4.51 -3.32
CA VAL A 165 -12.19 5.31 -4.56
C VAL A 165 -12.81 4.57 -5.76
N CYS A 166 -12.52 3.29 -5.91
CA CYS A 166 -13.09 2.49 -7.00
C CYS A 166 -14.62 2.34 -6.87
N LEU A 167 -15.12 2.04 -5.66
CA LEU A 167 -16.56 1.91 -5.39
C LEU A 167 -17.31 3.22 -5.62
N GLY A 168 -16.73 4.36 -5.25
CA GLY A 168 -17.32 5.67 -5.48
C GLY A 168 -17.47 6.03 -6.96
N ARG A 169 -16.71 5.37 -7.85
CA ARG A 169 -16.79 5.58 -9.31
C ARG A 169 -17.57 4.48 -10.04
N ASN A 170 -17.56 3.25 -9.52
CA ASN A 170 -18.18 2.09 -10.16
C ASN A 170 -18.71 1.09 -9.12
N PRO A 171 -19.80 1.44 -8.41
CA PRO A 171 -20.24 0.71 -7.22
C PRO A 171 -20.65 -0.74 -7.51
N ARG A 172 -21.09 -1.07 -8.73
CA ARG A 172 -21.60 -2.42 -9.07
C ARG A 172 -20.53 -3.37 -9.61
N ASN A 173 -19.52 -2.86 -10.31
CA ASN A 173 -18.56 -3.69 -11.03
C ASN A 173 -17.16 -3.72 -10.40
N VAL A 174 -17.03 -3.23 -9.16
CA VAL A 174 -15.85 -3.47 -8.33
C VAL A 174 -15.97 -4.84 -7.68
N TYR A 175 -14.91 -5.63 -7.80
CA TYR A 175 -14.65 -6.89 -7.12
C TYR A 175 -13.45 -6.69 -6.21
N THR A 176 -13.45 -7.28 -5.03
CA THR A 176 -12.31 -7.17 -4.13
C THR A 176 -11.95 -8.48 -3.47
N ILE A 177 -10.64 -8.78 -3.43
CA ILE A 177 -10.09 -9.99 -2.80
C ILE A 177 -9.17 -9.56 -1.67
N TRP A 178 -9.41 -10.08 -0.48
CA TRP A 178 -8.67 -9.72 0.72
C TRP A 178 -7.89 -10.91 1.27
N VAL A 179 -6.58 -10.74 1.39
CA VAL A 179 -5.68 -11.76 1.97
C VAL A 179 -5.60 -11.52 3.47
N THR A 180 -6.49 -12.15 4.23
CA THR A 180 -6.54 -11.94 5.68
C THR A 180 -7.35 -13.00 6.41
N GLU A 181 -6.92 -13.34 7.63
CA GLU A 181 -7.71 -14.14 8.57
C GLU A 181 -8.43 -13.29 9.61
N ARG A 182 -8.00 -12.02 9.77
CA ARG A 182 -8.52 -11.06 10.75
C ARG A 182 -9.99 -10.74 10.55
N GLN A 183 -10.82 -11.12 11.53
CA GLN A 183 -12.27 -10.90 11.45
C GLN A 183 -12.66 -9.42 11.48
N ASP A 184 -11.90 -8.60 12.22
CA ASP A 184 -12.14 -7.16 12.29
C ASP A 184 -11.90 -6.48 10.93
N LEU A 185 -10.84 -6.86 10.21
CA LEU A 185 -10.60 -6.38 8.85
C LEU A 185 -11.68 -6.87 7.88
N LYS A 186 -12.05 -8.16 7.94
CA LYS A 186 -13.16 -8.71 7.13
C LYS A 186 -14.45 -7.92 7.32
N GLN A 187 -14.77 -7.54 8.56
CA GLN A 187 -15.93 -6.73 8.86
C GLN A 187 -15.82 -5.31 8.28
N LYS A 188 -14.67 -4.64 8.43
CA LYS A 188 -14.43 -3.30 7.85
C LYS A 188 -14.62 -3.31 6.33
N VAL A 189 -14.09 -4.32 5.64
CA VAL A 189 -14.27 -4.49 4.19
C VAL A 189 -15.73 -4.70 3.80
N ARG A 190 -16.43 -5.63 4.46
CA ARG A 190 -17.85 -5.88 4.18
C ARG A 190 -18.71 -4.64 4.43
N SER A 191 -18.46 -3.93 5.52
CA SER A 191 -19.14 -2.68 5.84
C SER A 191 -18.88 -1.62 4.76
N LEU A 192 -17.62 -1.45 4.33
CA LEU A 192 -17.26 -0.54 3.24
C LEU A 192 -18.03 -0.87 1.96
N CYS A 193 -17.97 -2.11 1.46
CA CYS A 193 -18.67 -2.51 0.23
C CYS A 193 -20.19 -2.37 0.36
N SER A 194 -20.77 -2.72 1.51
CA SER A 194 -22.21 -2.61 1.76
C SER A 194 -22.72 -1.17 1.73
N ARG A 195 -21.93 -0.18 2.19
CA ARG A 195 -22.27 1.26 2.07
C ARG A 195 -22.51 1.69 0.62
N TYR A 196 -21.86 1.03 -0.33
CA TYR A 196 -22.01 1.29 -1.77
C TYR A 196 -22.95 0.28 -2.47
N GLY A 197 -23.65 -0.58 -1.73
CA GLY A 197 -24.52 -1.61 -2.28
C GLY A 197 -23.78 -2.73 -3.03
N ASN A 198 -22.49 -2.90 -2.79
CA ASN A 198 -21.63 -3.89 -3.44
C ASN A 198 -21.49 -5.16 -2.58
N LYS A 199 -21.62 -6.34 -3.21
CA LYS A 199 -21.49 -7.66 -2.56
C LYS A 199 -20.32 -8.49 -3.08
N ASN A 200 -19.52 -7.94 -4.00
CA ASN A 200 -18.46 -8.65 -4.71
C ASN A 200 -17.17 -8.68 -3.88
N VAL A 201 -17.20 -9.42 -2.78
CA VAL A 201 -16.09 -9.49 -1.81
C VAL A 201 -15.71 -10.95 -1.62
N ALA A 202 -14.41 -11.25 -1.74
CA ALA A 202 -13.85 -12.54 -1.40
C ALA A 202 -12.70 -12.39 -0.39
N PHE A 203 -12.50 -13.42 0.43
CA PHE A 203 -11.43 -13.49 1.42
C PHE A 203 -10.64 -14.77 1.22
N VAL A 204 -9.32 -14.66 1.26
CA VAL A 204 -8.39 -15.80 1.19
C VAL A 204 -7.41 -15.74 2.36
N SER A 205 -6.87 -16.88 2.77
CA SER A 205 -5.94 -16.97 3.91
C SER A 205 -4.52 -16.53 3.55
N CYS A 206 -4.09 -16.77 2.31
CA CYS A 206 -2.74 -16.46 1.86
C CYS A 206 -2.67 -16.09 0.36
N PRO A 207 -1.61 -15.39 -0.10
CA PRO A 207 -1.47 -14.96 -1.49
C PRO A 207 -1.41 -16.13 -2.48
N GLU A 208 -0.94 -17.31 -2.07
CA GLU A 208 -0.79 -18.50 -2.92
C GLU A 208 -2.14 -19.00 -3.45
N VAL A 209 -3.21 -18.85 -2.66
CA VAL A 209 -4.58 -19.17 -3.12
C VAL A 209 -4.96 -18.27 -4.29
N LEU A 210 -4.62 -16.98 -4.22
CA LEU A 210 -4.87 -16.03 -5.31
C LEU A 210 -4.01 -16.36 -6.54
N LEU A 211 -2.73 -16.68 -6.35
CA LEU A 211 -1.84 -17.08 -7.44
C LEU A 211 -2.35 -18.36 -8.14
N GLY A 212 -2.79 -19.36 -7.37
CA GLY A 212 -3.40 -20.58 -7.90
C GLY A 212 -4.68 -20.30 -8.69
N ALA A 213 -5.56 -19.43 -8.16
CA ALA A 213 -6.77 -19.01 -8.85
C ALA A 213 -6.47 -18.27 -10.17
N MET A 214 -5.48 -17.37 -10.18
CA MET A 214 -5.04 -16.66 -11.37
C MET A 214 -4.42 -17.61 -12.41
N ALA A 215 -3.60 -18.57 -11.97
CA ALA A 215 -3.02 -19.57 -12.85
C ALA A 215 -4.11 -20.43 -13.51
N GLN A 216 -5.09 -20.90 -12.73
CA GLN A 216 -6.21 -21.69 -13.25
C GLN A 216 -7.08 -20.89 -14.21
N ALA A 217 -7.38 -19.62 -13.90
CA ALA A 217 -8.12 -18.73 -14.79
C ALA A 217 -7.38 -18.54 -16.12
N THR A 218 -6.07 -18.32 -16.06
CA THR A 218 -5.22 -18.16 -17.25
C THR A 218 -5.20 -19.42 -18.11
N ILE A 219 -5.06 -20.61 -17.50
CA ILE A 219 -5.11 -21.90 -18.21
C ILE A 219 -6.46 -22.08 -18.89
N ARG A 220 -7.55 -21.75 -18.19
CA ARG A 220 -8.91 -21.87 -18.72
C ARG A 220 -9.11 -20.96 -19.93
N GLU A 221 -8.72 -19.69 -19.83
CA GLU A 221 -8.80 -18.73 -20.95
C GLU A 221 -7.98 -19.21 -22.15
N ILE A 222 -6.72 -19.61 -21.95
CA ILE A 222 -5.87 -20.12 -23.02
C ILE A 222 -6.47 -21.39 -23.67
N SER A 223 -7.03 -22.30 -22.86
CA SER A 223 -7.61 -23.55 -23.36
C SER A 223 -8.93 -23.36 -24.10
N ILE A 224 -9.71 -22.33 -23.75
CA ILE A 224 -10.95 -21.96 -24.45
C ILE A 224 -10.61 -21.27 -25.78
N ILE A 225 -9.63 -20.36 -25.78
CA ILE A 225 -9.25 -19.56 -26.96
C ILE A 225 -8.43 -20.38 -27.98
N ARG A 226 -7.67 -21.38 -27.51
CA ARG A 226 -6.97 -22.35 -28.38
C ARG A 226 -7.62 -23.72 -28.24
N PRO A 227 -8.73 -24.02 -28.93
CA PRO A 227 -9.21 -25.39 -29.00
C PRO A 227 -8.07 -26.25 -29.55
N ARG A 228 -7.65 -27.25 -28.77
CA ARG A 228 -6.69 -28.25 -29.24
C ARG A 228 -7.21 -28.76 -30.58
N HIS A 229 -6.45 -28.53 -31.65
CA HIS A 229 -6.72 -29.17 -32.94
C HIS A 229 -6.91 -30.66 -32.65
N LYS A 230 -8.12 -31.17 -32.85
CA LYS A 230 -8.36 -32.61 -32.88
C LYS A 230 -7.42 -33.15 -33.94
N LEU A 231 -6.40 -33.91 -33.53
CA LEU A 231 -5.64 -34.73 -34.45
C LEU A 231 -6.66 -35.57 -35.22
N PRO A 232 -6.62 -35.60 -36.57
CA PRO A 232 -7.53 -36.43 -37.33
C PRO A 232 -7.36 -37.87 -36.85
N SER A 233 -8.48 -38.51 -36.50
CA SER A 233 -8.51 -39.93 -36.22
C SER A 233 -7.89 -40.65 -37.41
N LYS A 234 -6.70 -41.23 -37.23
CA LYS A 234 -6.18 -42.19 -38.18
C LYS A 234 -7.06 -43.42 -38.06
N SER A 235 -8.03 -43.52 -38.96
CA SER A 235 -8.70 -44.78 -39.29
C SER A 235 -7.68 -45.65 -40.04
N ILE A 236 -7.14 -46.65 -39.34
CA ILE A 236 -6.74 -47.95 -39.89
C ILE A 236 -7.09 -48.99 -38.83
#